data_AF-A0A512RKI3-F1
#
_entry.id   AF-A0A512RKI3-F1
#
_cell.length_a   1.000
_cell.length_b   1.000
_cell.length_c   1.000
_cell.angle_alpha   90.00
_cell.angle_beta   90.00
_cell.angle_gamma   90.00
#
_symmetry.space_group_name_H-M   'P 1'
#
loop_
_entity.id
_entity.type
_entity.pdbx_description
1 polymer ?
#
loop_
_entity_poly.entity_id
_entity_poly.type
_entity_poly.pdbx_seq_one_letter_code
_entity_poly.pdbx_strand_id
1 'polypeptide(L)'
;MQKYFLLLFTVLLSATAATAQDPFQPYLNGEAPRIIKELGETTQGNVKIRELVFHSRDVQTPEGSVPNEIFAAIVRPLAPGKYPGLMVYHGGGGNAEINRAKRWAAQGYIVMVLDEPGVANPEKVSEFTTGAWKKYKYAANRFRVTPDASASTIFEGVLASLQALYLLRAQPDVIKDRIGITGVSWGGYMTTMISSLANKYIRASFSVYGSGFYDEGSAFQKELNAIAPADRETWLKYLDAGRRVRSIRTPFFLAAAANDFFFHPPAVMKTLLSMKNGQVNHLFGPNASHKILLLGGNMKPDSMRPGSVEMELAWFDYYLKDKGQPMPVVTKAEQQSGAFRFRVKSPLPVTDAKVYYSFADTTWPKRVWVPIAAAPVGNGWYTAAIPAETDGKVFDWYANVSDARPVSASSYIMRSKQVK
;
A
#
# COMPACT_ATOMS: atom_id res chain seq x y z
N MET A 1 -76.76 -17.69 0.40
CA MET A 1 -75.78 -18.09 1.44
C MET A 1 -74.65 -18.77 0.70
N GLN A 2 -73.37 -18.38 0.73
CA GLN A 2 -72.52 -17.95 1.84
C GLN A 2 -71.26 -17.34 1.19
N LYS A 3 -70.84 -16.13 1.57
CA LYS A 3 -69.59 -15.51 1.06
C LYS A 3 -68.42 -16.12 1.84
N TYR A 4 -67.48 -16.77 1.16
CA TYR A 4 -66.20 -17.18 1.75
C TYR A 4 -65.18 -16.05 1.63
N PHE A 5 -64.79 -15.48 2.77
CA PHE A 5 -63.66 -14.58 2.90
C PHE A 5 -62.38 -15.44 2.96
N LEU A 6 -61.50 -15.31 1.97
CA LEU A 6 -60.18 -15.93 1.99
C LEU A 6 -59.20 -14.94 2.67
N LEU A 7 -58.85 -15.20 3.93
CA LEU A 7 -57.78 -14.48 4.62
C LEU A 7 -56.43 -14.98 4.09
N LEU A 8 -55.71 -14.16 3.32
CA LEU A 8 -54.30 -14.42 3.01
C LEU A 8 -53.45 -14.04 4.24
N PHE A 9 -52.87 -15.05 4.90
CA PHE A 9 -51.77 -14.87 5.84
C PHE A 9 -50.47 -14.67 5.04
N THR A 10 -49.99 -13.44 4.97
CA THR A 10 -48.63 -13.14 4.48
C THR A 10 -47.64 -13.52 5.57
N VAL A 11 -47.00 -14.68 5.44
CA VAL A 11 -45.83 -15.05 6.25
C VAL A 11 -44.66 -14.18 5.78
N LEU A 12 -44.35 -13.13 6.53
CA LEU A 12 -43.10 -12.38 6.39
C LEU A 12 -41.96 -13.26 6.92
N LEU A 13 -41.36 -14.05 6.02
CA LEU A 13 -40.06 -14.68 6.23
C LEU A 13 -39.02 -13.55 6.34
N SER A 14 -38.69 -13.19 7.57
CA SER A 14 -37.51 -12.38 7.89
C SER A 14 -36.27 -13.22 7.56
N ALA A 15 -35.73 -13.04 6.37
CA ALA A 15 -34.40 -13.52 6.04
C ALA A 15 -33.40 -12.76 6.92
N THR A 16 -33.01 -13.36 8.05
CA THR A 16 -31.83 -12.94 8.79
C THR A 16 -30.65 -13.13 7.85
N ALA A 17 -30.16 -12.03 7.26
CA ALA A 17 -28.93 -12.04 6.48
C ALA A 17 -27.81 -12.53 7.40
N ALA A 18 -27.40 -13.79 7.24
CA ALA A 18 -26.21 -14.32 7.88
C ALA A 18 -25.08 -13.34 7.57
N THR A 19 -24.44 -12.79 8.59
CA THR A 19 -23.29 -11.91 8.40
C THR A 19 -22.22 -12.72 7.68
N ALA A 20 -22.03 -12.47 6.39
CA ALA A 20 -21.02 -13.17 5.60
C ALA A 20 -19.66 -13.09 6.33
N GLN A 21 -19.06 -14.25 6.57
CA GLN A 21 -17.76 -14.38 7.22
C GLN A 21 -16.69 -13.71 6.35
N ASP A 22 -15.69 -13.08 6.98
CA ASP A 22 -14.55 -12.51 6.24
C ASP A 22 -13.87 -13.62 5.44
N PRO A 23 -13.76 -13.51 4.10
CA PRO A 23 -13.26 -14.58 3.25
C PRO A 23 -11.78 -14.91 3.49
N PHE A 24 -11.02 -14.01 4.14
CA PHE A 24 -9.63 -14.29 4.53
C PHE A 24 -9.51 -15.01 5.88
N GLN A 25 -10.57 -15.03 6.70
CA GLN A 25 -10.49 -15.53 8.08
C GLN A 25 -9.91 -16.94 8.19
N PRO A 26 -10.29 -17.93 7.34
CA PRO A 26 -9.72 -19.28 7.37
C PRO A 26 -8.20 -19.33 7.16
N TYR A 27 -7.62 -18.30 6.55
CA TYR A 27 -6.20 -18.23 6.20
C TYR A 27 -5.38 -17.40 7.19
N LEU A 28 -5.99 -16.79 8.22
CA LEU A 28 -5.28 -15.95 9.21
C LEU A 28 -4.59 -16.76 10.33
N ASN A 29 -4.03 -17.92 10.00
CA ASN A 29 -3.42 -18.86 10.96
C ASN A 29 -1.92 -18.60 11.19
N GLY A 30 -1.21 -17.95 10.26
CA GLY A 30 0.24 -17.73 10.35
C GLY A 30 1.09 -18.93 9.92
N GLU A 31 0.49 -19.95 9.30
CA GLU A 31 1.15 -21.14 8.84
C GLU A 31 1.70 -20.95 7.44
N ALA A 32 2.94 -21.39 7.20
CA ALA A 32 3.53 -21.31 5.88
C ALA A 32 2.76 -22.23 4.90
N PRO A 33 2.52 -21.80 3.66
CA PRO A 33 1.93 -22.65 2.63
C PRO A 33 2.83 -23.84 2.32
N ARG A 34 2.24 -24.91 1.77
CA ARG A 34 2.98 -26.06 1.27
C ARG A 34 3.82 -25.66 0.06
N ILE A 35 5.14 -25.78 0.17
CA ILE A 35 6.04 -25.76 -0.99
C ILE A 35 5.82 -27.05 -1.76
N ILE A 36 5.47 -26.94 -3.04
CA ILE A 36 5.21 -28.08 -3.92
C ILE A 36 6.41 -28.38 -4.83
N LYS A 37 7.30 -27.40 -5.03
CA LYS A 37 8.48 -27.56 -5.88
C LYS A 37 9.60 -26.64 -5.42
N GLU A 38 10.79 -27.21 -5.24
CA GLU A 38 12.05 -26.47 -5.20
C GLU A 38 12.58 -26.34 -6.63
N LEU A 39 12.86 -25.13 -7.08
CA LEU A 39 13.42 -24.88 -8.41
C LEU A 39 14.95 -24.78 -8.38
N GLY A 40 15.52 -24.52 -7.20
CA GLY A 40 16.95 -24.53 -6.95
C GLY A 40 17.41 -23.36 -6.08
N GLU A 41 18.69 -23.37 -5.73
CA GLU A 41 19.37 -22.23 -5.11
C GLU A 41 20.58 -21.85 -5.97
N THR A 42 20.69 -20.57 -6.31
CA THR A 42 21.85 -20.02 -7.03
C THR A 42 22.52 -18.93 -6.20
N THR A 43 23.81 -18.69 -6.44
CA THR A 43 24.56 -17.59 -5.82
C THR A 43 24.91 -16.57 -6.90
N GLN A 44 24.66 -15.29 -6.63
CA GLN A 44 25.03 -14.20 -7.52
C GLN A 44 25.60 -13.05 -6.70
N GLY A 45 26.89 -12.76 -6.87
CA GLY A 45 27.58 -11.77 -6.03
C GLY A 45 27.56 -12.18 -4.56
N ASN A 46 27.06 -11.31 -3.68
CA ASN A 46 27.00 -11.52 -2.24
C ASN A 46 25.62 -12.01 -1.73
N VAL A 47 24.79 -12.58 -2.59
CA VAL A 47 23.45 -13.07 -2.23
C VAL A 47 23.18 -14.46 -2.79
N LYS A 48 22.33 -15.21 -2.08
CA LYS A 48 21.75 -16.48 -2.52
C LYS A 48 20.29 -16.27 -2.92
N ILE A 49 19.87 -16.91 -3.99
CA ILE A 49 18.53 -16.83 -4.56
C ILE A 49 17.97 -18.24 -4.55
N ARG A 50 16.97 -18.49 -3.71
CA ARG A 50 16.21 -19.74 -3.67
C ARG A 50 14.88 -19.53 -4.37
N GLU A 51 14.63 -20.29 -5.42
CA GLU A 51 13.39 -20.24 -6.20
C GLU A 51 12.53 -21.46 -5.87
N LEU A 52 11.23 -21.24 -5.70
CA LEU A 52 10.29 -22.27 -5.28
C LEU A 52 8.89 -21.99 -5.83
N VAL A 53 8.03 -22.99 -5.73
CA VAL A 53 6.59 -22.86 -6.01
C VAL A 53 5.84 -23.33 -4.77
N PHE A 54 4.88 -22.53 -4.30
CA PHE A 54 3.98 -22.93 -3.22
C PHE A 54 2.54 -23.03 -3.72
N HIS A 55 1.77 -23.93 -3.11
CA HIS A 55 0.33 -24.04 -3.35
C HIS A 55 -0.40 -22.97 -2.54
N SER A 56 -1.19 -22.12 -3.20
CA SER A 56 -1.95 -21.07 -2.54
C SER A 56 -3.36 -21.54 -2.17
N ARG A 57 -4.13 -21.99 -3.14
CA ARG A 57 -5.45 -22.60 -2.95
C ARG A 57 -5.89 -23.34 -4.20
N ASP A 58 -6.93 -24.15 -4.09
CA ASP A 58 -7.66 -24.66 -5.24
C ASP A 58 -8.82 -23.72 -5.59
N VAL A 59 -9.00 -23.45 -6.88
CA VAL A 59 -10.05 -22.59 -7.42
C VAL A 59 -11.06 -23.46 -8.16
N GLN A 60 -12.32 -23.43 -7.74
CA GLN A 60 -13.38 -24.14 -8.46
C GLN A 60 -13.74 -23.38 -9.74
N THR A 61 -13.59 -24.04 -10.89
CA THR A 61 -14.03 -23.55 -12.20
C THR A 61 -15.10 -24.49 -12.78
N PRO A 62 -15.81 -24.09 -13.85
CA PRO A 62 -16.75 -24.99 -14.53
C PRO A 62 -16.09 -26.28 -15.06
N GLU A 63 -14.79 -26.25 -15.34
CA GLU A 63 -14.01 -27.40 -15.83
C GLU A 63 -13.44 -28.26 -14.70
N GLY A 64 -13.64 -27.87 -13.44
CA GLY A 64 -13.17 -28.58 -12.26
C GLY A 64 -12.28 -27.73 -11.34
N SER A 65 -11.66 -28.40 -10.37
CA SER A 65 -10.76 -27.76 -9.40
C SER A 65 -9.40 -27.47 -10.06
N VAL A 66 -9.01 -26.20 -10.13
CA VAL A 66 -7.71 -25.76 -10.68
C VAL A 66 -6.83 -25.26 -9.54
N PRO A 67 -5.65 -25.86 -9.29
CA PRO A 67 -4.74 -25.38 -8.27
C PRO A 67 -4.15 -24.03 -8.69
N ASN A 68 -4.00 -23.13 -7.71
CA ASN A 68 -3.29 -21.87 -7.86
C ASN A 68 -1.91 -22.04 -7.22
N GLU A 69 -0.89 -22.23 -8.05
CA GLU A 69 0.48 -22.51 -7.63
C GLU A 69 1.36 -21.33 -8.01
N ILE A 70 2.08 -20.78 -7.03
CA ILE A 70 2.67 -19.46 -7.14
C ILE A 70 4.19 -19.59 -7.08
N PHE A 71 4.85 -19.12 -8.13
CA PHE A 71 6.29 -18.92 -8.12
C PHE A 71 6.66 -17.84 -7.10
N ALA A 72 7.70 -18.11 -6.32
CA ALA A 72 8.30 -17.17 -5.42
C ALA A 72 9.81 -17.34 -5.34
N ALA A 73 10.51 -16.28 -4.95
CA ALA A 73 11.94 -16.31 -4.68
C ALA A 73 12.22 -15.74 -3.29
N ILE A 74 13.05 -16.46 -2.53
CA ILE A 74 13.65 -16.01 -1.28
C ILE A 74 15.10 -15.64 -1.58
N VAL A 75 15.42 -14.36 -1.44
CA VAL A 75 16.78 -13.84 -1.67
C VAL A 75 17.39 -13.43 -0.34
N ARG A 76 18.56 -13.96 -0.01
CA ARG A 76 19.21 -13.78 1.29
C ARG A 76 20.68 -13.38 1.14
N PRO A 77 21.28 -12.72 2.14
CA PRO A 77 22.72 -12.47 2.16
C PRO A 77 23.49 -13.80 2.08
N LEU A 78 24.63 -13.81 1.40
CA LEU A 78 25.51 -14.98 1.35
C LEU A 78 26.19 -15.24 2.69
N ALA A 79 26.50 -14.17 3.43
CA ALA A 79 27.08 -14.26 4.76
C ALA A 79 26.12 -15.00 5.72
N PRO A 80 26.62 -15.97 6.51
CA PRO A 80 25.79 -16.63 7.52
C PRO A 80 25.29 -15.64 8.56
N GLY A 81 24.05 -15.81 9.01
CA GLY A 81 23.47 -14.99 10.06
C GLY A 81 21.95 -15.07 10.10
N LYS A 82 21.37 -14.36 11.07
CA LYS A 82 19.94 -14.05 11.07
C LYS A 82 19.72 -12.62 10.62
N TYR A 83 18.72 -12.41 9.78
CA TYR A 83 18.45 -11.10 9.19
C TYR A 83 16.97 -10.73 9.35
N PRO A 84 16.65 -9.41 9.37
CA PRO A 84 15.27 -8.98 9.22
C PRO A 84 14.67 -9.48 7.89
N GLY A 85 13.39 -9.82 7.93
CA GLY A 85 12.63 -10.19 6.74
C GLY A 85 12.07 -8.97 6.02
N LEU A 86 11.94 -9.04 4.70
CA LEU A 86 11.27 -8.00 3.91
C LEU A 86 10.37 -8.64 2.83
N MET A 87 9.07 -8.36 2.87
CA MET A 87 8.17 -8.60 1.74
C MET A 87 8.27 -7.45 0.76
N VAL A 88 8.50 -7.76 -0.52
CA VAL A 88 8.54 -6.75 -1.60
C VAL A 88 7.50 -7.11 -2.65
N TYR A 89 6.47 -6.27 -2.77
CA TYR A 89 5.36 -6.45 -3.71
C TYR A 89 5.54 -5.58 -4.96
N HIS A 90 5.23 -6.15 -6.12
CA HIS A 90 5.48 -5.51 -7.40
C HIS A 90 4.32 -4.61 -7.84
N GLY A 91 4.60 -3.70 -8.78
CA GLY A 91 3.56 -2.85 -9.39
C GLY A 91 2.62 -3.64 -10.30
N GLY A 92 1.48 -3.05 -10.64
CA GLY A 92 0.52 -3.70 -11.54
C GLY A 92 1.13 -4.02 -12.90
N GLY A 93 0.95 -5.27 -13.35
CA GLY A 93 1.47 -5.76 -14.63
C GLY A 93 2.94 -6.20 -14.57
N GLY A 94 3.51 -6.26 -13.36
CA GLY A 94 4.81 -6.86 -13.05
C GLY A 94 4.73 -8.35 -12.78
N ASN A 95 5.74 -8.85 -12.08
CA ASN A 95 5.95 -10.23 -11.63
C ASN A 95 7.04 -10.22 -10.52
N ALA A 96 7.44 -11.37 -9.99
CA ALA A 96 8.43 -11.47 -8.93
C ALA A 96 9.73 -10.66 -9.20
N GLU A 97 9.97 -9.58 -8.45
CA GLU A 97 11.10 -8.64 -8.68
C GLU A 97 12.44 -9.13 -8.10
N ILE A 98 12.97 -10.27 -8.58
CA ILE A 98 14.21 -10.88 -8.04
C ILE A 98 15.39 -9.91 -8.03
N ASN A 99 15.56 -9.08 -9.08
CA ASN A 99 16.64 -8.09 -9.12
C ASN A 99 16.53 -7.03 -8.01
N ARG A 100 15.31 -6.64 -7.63
CA ARG A 100 15.08 -5.74 -6.50
C ARG A 100 15.34 -6.45 -5.18
N ALA A 101 14.92 -7.72 -5.07
CA ALA A 101 15.20 -8.55 -3.91
C ALA A 101 16.70 -8.74 -3.67
N LYS A 102 17.51 -8.93 -4.72
CA LYS A 102 18.98 -8.96 -4.64
C LYS A 102 19.56 -7.69 -4.03
N ARG A 103 19.06 -6.52 -4.45
CA ARG A 103 19.55 -5.23 -3.91
C ARG A 103 19.21 -5.07 -2.43
N TRP A 104 18.02 -5.48 -2.01
CA TRP A 104 17.66 -5.51 -0.58
C TRP A 104 18.48 -6.52 0.20
N ALA A 105 18.69 -7.73 -0.32
CA ALA A 105 19.49 -8.75 0.33
C ALA A 105 20.96 -8.32 0.48
N ALA A 106 21.52 -7.61 -0.50
CA ALA A 106 22.83 -7.00 -0.38
C ALA A 106 22.93 -5.94 0.74
N GLN A 107 21.79 -5.40 1.22
CA GLN A 107 21.73 -4.53 2.40
C GLN A 107 21.53 -5.30 3.71
N GLY A 108 21.49 -6.64 3.72
CA GLY A 108 21.31 -7.44 4.93
C GLY A 108 19.85 -7.69 5.31
N TYR A 109 19.02 -8.06 4.32
CA TYR A 109 17.63 -8.48 4.50
C TYR A 109 17.40 -9.85 3.85
N ILE A 110 16.51 -10.67 4.41
CA ILE A 110 15.98 -11.83 3.70
C ILE A 110 14.68 -11.39 3.04
N VAL A 111 14.61 -11.50 1.72
CA VAL A 111 13.59 -10.85 0.91
C VAL A 111 12.75 -11.89 0.21
N MET A 112 11.44 -11.73 0.26
CA MET A 112 10.48 -12.56 -0.46
C MET A 112 9.79 -11.73 -1.54
N VAL A 113 9.78 -12.27 -2.76
CA VAL A 113 9.04 -11.78 -3.92
C VAL A 113 8.26 -12.94 -4.54
N LEU A 114 7.15 -12.67 -5.20
CA LEU A 114 6.26 -13.67 -5.78
C LEU A 114 5.58 -13.15 -7.04
N ASP A 115 4.93 -14.04 -7.77
CA ASP A 115 3.99 -13.67 -8.83
C ASP A 115 2.59 -13.50 -8.22
N GLU A 116 2.16 -12.26 -7.91
CA GLU A 116 0.85 -12.00 -7.30
C GLU A 116 -0.32 -12.17 -8.30
N PRO A 117 -1.24 -13.15 -8.15
CA PRO A 117 -2.42 -13.25 -9.00
C PRO A 117 -3.24 -11.95 -9.03
N GLY A 118 -3.80 -11.64 -10.20
CA GLY A 118 -4.58 -10.41 -10.40
C GLY A 118 -3.76 -9.11 -10.41
N VAL A 119 -2.55 -9.08 -9.84
CA VAL A 119 -1.63 -7.93 -9.91
C VAL A 119 -0.56 -8.16 -10.98
N ALA A 120 -0.09 -9.39 -11.15
CA ALA A 120 0.88 -9.75 -12.16
C ALA A 120 0.27 -9.76 -13.57
N ASN A 121 1.10 -9.50 -14.58
CA ASN A 121 0.70 -9.77 -15.96
C ASN A 121 0.85 -11.29 -16.21
N PRO A 122 -0.23 -12.03 -16.58
CA PRO A 122 -0.17 -13.45 -16.89
C PRO A 122 0.87 -13.84 -17.96
N GLU A 123 1.26 -12.91 -18.83
CA GLU A 123 2.27 -13.12 -19.88
C GLU A 123 3.72 -12.94 -19.40
N LYS A 124 3.93 -12.38 -18.20
CA LYS A 124 5.27 -12.07 -17.64
C LYS A 124 5.66 -12.94 -16.44
N VAL A 125 4.71 -13.68 -15.88
CA VAL A 125 4.97 -14.55 -14.74
C VAL A 125 5.86 -15.72 -15.12
N SER A 126 6.45 -16.35 -14.11
CA SER A 126 7.19 -17.59 -14.26
C SER A 126 6.34 -18.65 -14.95
N GLU A 127 6.98 -19.50 -15.77
CA GLU A 127 6.34 -20.67 -16.36
C GLU A 127 5.82 -21.64 -15.29
N PHE A 128 6.41 -21.60 -14.09
CA PHE A 128 6.03 -22.43 -12.95
C PHE A 128 4.82 -21.89 -12.17
N THR A 129 4.36 -20.67 -12.44
CA THR A 129 3.12 -20.14 -11.87
C THR A 129 1.93 -20.72 -12.64
N THR A 130 0.97 -21.32 -11.94
CA THR A 130 -0.25 -21.90 -12.50
C THR A 130 -1.50 -21.33 -11.80
N GLY A 131 -2.66 -21.43 -12.45
CA GLY A 131 -3.92 -20.96 -11.89
C GLY A 131 -4.93 -20.54 -12.94
N ALA A 132 -6.22 -20.61 -12.60
CA ALA A 132 -7.31 -20.24 -13.50
C ALA A 132 -7.21 -18.80 -14.02
N TRP A 133 -6.68 -17.89 -13.20
CA TRP A 133 -6.50 -16.49 -13.53
C TRP A 133 -5.56 -16.24 -14.72
N LYS A 134 -4.65 -17.16 -15.05
CA LYS A 134 -3.73 -17.05 -16.20
C LYS A 134 -4.44 -17.08 -17.55
N LYS A 135 -5.68 -17.58 -17.60
CA LYS A 135 -6.50 -17.60 -18.83
C LYS A 135 -7.04 -16.22 -19.19
N TYR A 136 -7.04 -15.28 -18.25
CA TYR A 136 -7.61 -13.95 -18.46
C TYR A 136 -6.53 -12.93 -18.86
N LYS A 137 -6.95 -11.87 -19.54
CA LYS A 137 -6.09 -10.71 -19.76
C LYS A 137 -5.76 -10.03 -18.43
N TYR A 138 -4.62 -9.34 -18.40
CA TYR A 138 -4.26 -8.46 -17.29
C TYR A 138 -5.44 -7.54 -16.89
N ALA A 139 -5.64 -7.37 -15.58
CA ALA A 139 -6.72 -6.62 -14.95
C ALA A 139 -8.14 -7.24 -15.00
N ALA A 140 -8.36 -8.32 -15.75
CA ALA A 140 -9.65 -8.99 -15.76
C ALA A 140 -10.03 -9.55 -14.37
N ASN A 141 -11.32 -9.52 -14.07
CA ASN A 141 -11.93 -10.09 -12.86
C ASN A 141 -11.42 -9.53 -11.52
N ARG A 142 -10.70 -8.39 -11.51
CA ARG A 142 -10.23 -7.76 -10.26
C ARG A 142 -11.37 -7.29 -9.36
N PHE A 143 -12.46 -6.83 -9.96
CA PHE A 143 -13.64 -6.32 -9.25
C PHE A 143 -14.79 -7.34 -9.18
N ARG A 144 -14.58 -8.56 -9.70
CA ARG A 144 -15.59 -9.62 -9.63
C ARG A 144 -15.69 -10.17 -8.22
N VAL A 145 -16.89 -10.25 -7.67
CA VAL A 145 -17.15 -10.81 -6.33
C VAL A 145 -18.38 -11.70 -6.27
N THR A 146 -18.80 -12.26 -7.40
CA THR A 146 -19.90 -13.23 -7.49
C THR A 146 -19.33 -14.65 -7.68
N PRO A 147 -19.69 -15.63 -6.84
CA PRO A 147 -20.73 -15.56 -5.79
C PRO A 147 -20.30 -14.85 -4.49
N ASP A 148 -19.00 -14.73 -4.25
CA ASP A 148 -18.43 -13.96 -3.14
C ASP A 148 -17.06 -13.35 -3.52
N ALA A 149 -16.47 -12.57 -2.60
CA ALA A 149 -15.20 -11.88 -2.83
C ALA A 149 -14.04 -12.80 -3.24
N SER A 150 -14.10 -14.10 -2.93
CA SER A 150 -13.09 -15.06 -3.35
C SER A 150 -13.08 -15.34 -4.86
N ALA A 151 -14.09 -14.87 -5.60
CA ALA A 151 -14.12 -14.90 -7.06
C ALA A 151 -13.20 -13.86 -7.72
N SER A 152 -12.68 -12.90 -6.95
CA SER A 152 -11.80 -11.86 -7.45
C SER A 152 -10.38 -12.38 -7.67
N THR A 153 -9.75 -11.98 -8.77
CA THR A 153 -8.30 -12.21 -8.95
C THR A 153 -7.46 -11.43 -7.94
N ILE A 154 -7.99 -10.33 -7.36
CA ILE A 154 -7.35 -9.61 -6.26
C ILE A 154 -7.40 -10.41 -4.96
N PHE A 155 -8.48 -11.16 -4.70
CA PHE A 155 -8.51 -12.06 -3.54
C PHE A 155 -7.38 -13.09 -3.60
N GLU A 156 -7.15 -13.68 -4.77
CA GLU A 156 -6.05 -14.61 -5.01
C GLU A 156 -4.67 -13.96 -4.80
N GLY A 157 -4.50 -12.73 -5.29
CA GLY A 157 -3.29 -11.93 -5.06
C GLY A 157 -3.01 -11.67 -3.59
N VAL A 158 -4.03 -11.26 -2.84
CA VAL A 158 -3.94 -11.00 -1.40
C VAL A 158 -3.66 -12.28 -0.63
N LEU A 159 -4.31 -13.39 -0.97
CA LEU A 159 -4.08 -14.68 -0.32
C LEU A 159 -2.65 -15.19 -0.55
N ALA A 160 -2.17 -15.18 -1.79
CA ALA A 160 -0.80 -15.57 -2.12
C ALA A 160 0.23 -14.70 -1.37
N SER A 161 0.00 -13.39 -1.30
CA SER A 161 0.86 -12.44 -0.58
C SER A 161 0.88 -12.71 0.93
N LEU A 162 -0.28 -13.00 1.53
CA LEU A 162 -0.40 -13.37 2.93
C LEU A 162 0.37 -14.66 3.26
N GLN A 163 0.24 -15.67 2.40
CA GLN A 163 0.92 -16.94 2.54
C GLN A 163 2.44 -16.80 2.35
N ALA A 164 2.89 -15.99 1.40
CA ALA A 164 4.31 -15.69 1.20
C ALA A 164 4.91 -14.96 2.41
N LEU A 165 4.17 -14.07 3.08
CA LEU A 165 4.59 -13.49 4.37
C LEU A 165 4.80 -14.57 5.43
N TYR A 166 3.90 -15.55 5.53
CA TYR A 166 4.06 -16.66 6.48
C TYR A 166 5.25 -17.56 6.12
N LEU A 167 5.46 -17.82 4.83
CA LEU A 167 6.62 -18.57 4.35
C LEU A 167 7.94 -17.86 4.66
N LEU A 168 8.02 -16.54 4.44
CA LEU A 168 9.17 -15.72 4.82
C LEU A 168 9.44 -15.81 6.33
N ARG A 169 8.39 -15.63 7.15
CA ARG A 169 8.51 -15.71 8.61
C ARG A 169 8.95 -17.09 9.11
N ALA A 170 8.61 -18.16 8.39
CA ALA A 170 8.96 -19.52 8.75
C ALA A 170 10.44 -19.87 8.47
N GLN A 171 11.17 -19.03 7.71
CA GLN A 171 12.58 -19.29 7.44
C GLN A 171 13.43 -19.26 8.73
N PRO A 172 14.37 -20.20 8.91
CA PRO A 172 15.14 -20.34 10.15
C PRO A 172 16.11 -19.17 10.42
N ASP A 173 16.52 -18.49 9.36
CA ASP A 173 17.44 -17.36 9.33
C ASP A 173 16.70 -15.99 9.39
N VAL A 174 15.36 -15.97 9.41
CA VAL A 174 14.59 -14.73 9.59
C VAL A 174 14.39 -14.39 11.06
N ILE A 175 14.64 -13.14 11.42
CA ILE A 175 14.31 -12.59 12.75
C ILE A 175 12.80 -12.28 12.79
N LYS A 176 12.03 -13.17 13.43
CA LYS A 176 10.56 -13.26 13.30
C LYS A 176 9.78 -12.01 13.71
N ASP A 177 10.32 -11.17 14.58
CA ASP A 177 9.73 -9.91 15.05
C ASP A 177 10.25 -8.66 14.31
N ARG A 178 11.10 -8.86 13.29
CA ARG A 178 11.70 -7.81 12.45
C ARG A 178 11.39 -8.04 10.97
N ILE A 179 10.10 -8.06 10.64
CA ILE A 179 9.63 -8.18 9.27
C ILE A 179 9.06 -6.85 8.78
N GLY A 180 9.59 -6.34 7.68
CA GLY A 180 9.03 -5.20 6.96
C GLY A 180 8.21 -5.62 5.75
N ILE A 181 7.34 -4.74 5.28
CA ILE A 181 6.66 -4.92 3.99
C ILE A 181 6.66 -3.62 3.18
N THR A 182 6.93 -3.71 1.88
CA THR A 182 6.95 -2.58 0.94
C THR A 182 6.43 -2.97 -0.43
N GLY A 183 5.97 -2.00 -1.19
CA GLY A 183 5.58 -2.18 -2.58
C GLY A 183 5.12 -0.89 -3.23
N VAL A 184 5.06 -0.89 -4.55
CA VAL A 184 4.69 0.28 -5.37
C VAL A 184 3.37 0.07 -6.10
N SER A 185 2.52 1.09 -6.18
CA SER A 185 1.24 1.04 -6.90
C SER A 185 0.33 -0.06 -6.33
N TRP A 186 -0.08 -1.04 -7.14
CA TRP A 186 -0.73 -2.27 -6.65
C TRP A 186 0.07 -3.00 -5.56
N GLY A 187 1.40 -2.96 -5.58
CA GLY A 187 2.23 -3.47 -4.48
C GLY A 187 2.16 -2.61 -3.21
N GLY A 188 1.89 -1.30 -3.35
CA GLY A 188 1.57 -0.42 -2.22
C GLY A 188 0.16 -0.69 -1.67
N TYR A 189 -0.80 -1.03 -2.53
CA TYR A 189 -2.08 -1.58 -2.12
C TYR A 189 -1.89 -2.90 -1.35
N MET A 190 -1.06 -3.84 -1.85
CA MET A 190 -0.73 -5.08 -1.12
C MET A 190 -0.05 -4.79 0.21
N THR A 191 0.84 -3.80 0.26
CA THR A 191 1.44 -3.31 1.50
C THR A 191 0.38 -2.81 2.49
N THR A 192 -0.62 -2.06 2.04
CA THR A 192 -1.69 -1.58 2.93
C THR A 192 -2.60 -2.73 3.38
N MET A 193 -2.95 -3.64 2.47
CA MET A 193 -3.84 -4.76 2.70
C MET A 193 -3.24 -5.81 3.65
N ILE A 194 -2.04 -6.28 3.36
CA ILE A 194 -1.36 -7.30 4.18
C ILE A 194 -0.97 -6.74 5.55
N SER A 195 -0.58 -5.47 5.64
CA SER A 195 -0.39 -4.79 6.94
C SER A 195 -1.64 -4.80 7.80
N SER A 196 -2.82 -4.78 7.17
CA SER A 196 -4.11 -4.82 7.86
C SER A 196 -4.50 -6.25 8.28
N LEU A 197 -4.30 -7.24 7.41
CA LEU A 197 -4.67 -8.63 7.69
C LEU A 197 -3.72 -9.32 8.68
N ALA A 198 -2.43 -8.99 8.62
CA ALA A 198 -1.36 -9.71 9.30
C ALA A 198 -0.53 -8.82 10.23
N ASN A 199 -1.10 -7.73 10.76
CA ASN A 199 -0.36 -6.70 11.51
C ASN A 199 0.52 -7.28 12.63
N LYS A 200 0.05 -8.34 13.31
CA LYS A 200 0.79 -9.01 14.40
C LYS A 200 2.16 -9.60 14.00
N TYR A 201 2.42 -9.78 12.70
CA TYR A 201 3.68 -10.33 12.18
C TYR A 201 4.58 -9.27 11.54
N ILE A 202 4.15 -8.01 11.51
CA ILE A 202 4.81 -6.94 10.76
C ILE A 202 5.34 -5.93 11.75
N ARG A 203 6.59 -5.51 11.57
CA ARG A 203 7.25 -4.53 12.43
C ARG A 203 7.16 -3.11 11.87
N ALA A 204 7.21 -2.95 10.55
CA ALA A 204 7.05 -1.67 9.87
C ALA A 204 6.61 -1.84 8.41
N SER A 205 5.86 -0.87 7.89
CA SER A 205 5.34 -0.89 6.51
C SER A 205 5.66 0.39 5.77
N PHE A 206 5.97 0.30 4.47
CA PHE A 206 6.23 1.44 3.60
C PHE A 206 5.47 1.28 2.28
N SER A 207 4.35 1.98 2.11
CA SER A 207 3.56 1.95 0.88
C SER A 207 3.99 3.09 -0.07
N VAL A 208 4.24 2.78 -1.34
CA VAL A 208 4.54 3.77 -2.38
C VAL A 208 3.38 3.84 -3.38
N TYR A 209 2.73 4.99 -3.49
CA TYR A 209 1.54 5.22 -4.32
C TYR A 209 0.47 4.14 -4.19
N GLY A 210 0.27 3.57 -2.99
CA GLY A 210 -0.74 2.55 -2.76
C GLY A 210 -1.57 2.91 -1.54
N SER A 211 -2.87 3.08 -1.75
CA SER A 211 -3.83 3.37 -0.69
C SER A 211 -5.05 2.44 -0.83
N GLY A 212 -6.09 2.67 -0.04
CA GLY A 212 -7.42 2.16 -0.35
C GLY A 212 -8.40 3.30 -0.53
N PHE A 213 -9.67 3.05 -0.19
CA PHE A 213 -10.81 3.92 -0.46
C PHE A 213 -10.89 4.30 -1.94
N TYR A 214 -10.88 3.28 -2.82
CA TYR A 214 -10.90 3.47 -4.27
C TYR A 214 -12.17 4.21 -4.72
N ASP A 215 -13.24 4.14 -3.93
CA ASP A 215 -14.50 4.86 -4.06
C ASP A 215 -14.40 6.37 -3.79
N GLU A 216 -13.31 6.85 -3.19
CA GLU A 216 -13.09 8.25 -2.82
C GLU A 216 -12.13 9.00 -3.75
N GLY A 217 -11.49 8.29 -4.68
CA GLY A 217 -10.62 8.88 -5.69
C GLY A 217 -9.53 7.94 -6.17
N SER A 218 -9.80 7.24 -7.26
CA SER A 218 -8.82 6.38 -7.94
C SER A 218 -9.14 6.25 -9.43
N ALA A 219 -8.16 5.84 -10.23
CA ALA A 219 -8.39 5.46 -11.64
C ALA A 219 -9.40 4.30 -11.77
N PHE A 220 -9.55 3.49 -10.72
CA PHE A 220 -10.39 2.29 -10.68
C PHE A 220 -11.86 2.58 -10.37
N GLN A 221 -12.18 3.82 -9.98
CA GLN A 221 -13.53 4.19 -9.54
C GLN A 221 -14.58 3.95 -10.64
N LYS A 222 -14.22 4.16 -11.92
CA LYS A 222 -15.13 3.88 -13.05
C LYS A 222 -15.47 2.39 -13.14
N GLU A 223 -14.49 1.50 -13.01
CA GLU A 223 -14.71 0.05 -13.05
C GLU A 223 -15.53 -0.41 -11.84
N LEU A 224 -15.22 0.11 -10.64
CA LEU A 224 -15.98 -0.16 -9.42
C LEU A 224 -17.44 0.31 -9.50
N ASN A 225 -17.71 1.42 -10.19
CA ASN A 225 -19.07 1.92 -10.36
C ASN A 225 -19.84 1.21 -11.49
N ALA A 226 -19.16 0.39 -12.31
CA ALA A 226 -19.77 -0.35 -13.40
C ALA A 226 -20.30 -1.74 -12.98
N ILE A 227 -19.90 -2.25 -11.81
CA ILE A 227 -20.44 -3.50 -11.24
C ILE A 227 -21.71 -3.23 -10.40
N ALA A 228 -22.47 -4.28 -10.08
CA ALA A 228 -23.70 -4.16 -9.31
C ALA A 228 -23.44 -3.52 -7.93
N PRO A 229 -24.33 -2.67 -7.40
CA PRO A 229 -24.10 -2.00 -6.11
C PRO A 229 -23.79 -2.95 -4.94
N ALA A 230 -24.47 -4.10 -4.85
CA ALA A 230 -24.19 -5.10 -3.82
C ALA A 230 -22.80 -5.74 -3.96
N ASP A 231 -22.36 -5.98 -5.20
CA ASP A 231 -21.02 -6.48 -5.51
C ASP A 231 -19.96 -5.40 -5.19
N ARG A 232 -20.22 -4.14 -5.53
CA ARG A 232 -19.36 -3.01 -5.17
C ARG A 232 -19.17 -2.92 -3.66
N GLU A 233 -20.24 -3.00 -2.87
CA GLU A 233 -20.13 -2.99 -1.41
C GLU A 233 -19.38 -4.22 -0.87
N THR A 234 -19.56 -5.38 -1.48
CA THR A 234 -18.81 -6.60 -1.13
C THR A 234 -17.31 -6.45 -1.42
N TRP A 235 -16.95 -5.91 -2.60
CA TRP A 235 -15.57 -5.64 -2.96
C TRP A 235 -14.96 -4.60 -2.02
N LEU A 236 -15.64 -3.47 -1.78
CA LEU A 236 -15.17 -2.44 -0.86
C LEU A 236 -14.99 -2.99 0.56
N LYS A 237 -15.94 -3.79 1.06
CA LYS A 237 -15.86 -4.38 2.40
C LYS A 237 -14.65 -5.30 2.55
N TYR A 238 -14.40 -6.18 1.58
CA TYR A 238 -13.43 -7.27 1.76
C TYR A 238 -12.11 -7.08 1.04
N LEU A 239 -12.07 -6.33 -0.05
CA LEU A 239 -10.92 -6.20 -0.94
C LEU A 239 -10.41 -4.76 -1.06
N ASP A 240 -11.10 -3.74 -0.57
CA ASP A 240 -10.49 -2.41 -0.45
C ASP A 240 -9.57 -2.36 0.79
N ALA A 241 -8.28 -2.09 0.57
CA ALA A 241 -7.28 -2.06 1.63
C ALA A 241 -7.60 -1.00 2.71
N GLY A 242 -8.20 0.12 2.29
CA GLY A 242 -8.58 1.29 3.09
C GLY A 242 -9.67 0.95 4.10
N ARG A 243 -10.62 0.08 3.73
CA ARG A 243 -11.67 -0.40 4.64
C ARG A 243 -11.13 -1.31 5.76
N ARG A 244 -9.89 -1.81 5.63
CA ARG A 244 -9.26 -2.72 6.61
C ARG A 244 -8.20 -2.09 7.50
N VAL A 245 -7.72 -0.88 7.18
CA VAL A 245 -6.55 -0.25 7.87
C VAL A 245 -6.71 0.01 9.37
N ARG A 246 -7.94 -0.08 9.91
CA ARG A 246 -8.21 0.09 11.34
C ARG A 246 -7.48 -0.93 12.21
N SER A 247 -7.04 -2.06 11.68
CA SER A 247 -6.26 -3.09 12.39
C SER A 247 -4.76 -2.79 12.45
N ILE A 248 -4.25 -1.83 11.68
CA ILE A 248 -2.83 -1.47 11.70
C ILE A 248 -2.48 -0.80 13.04
N ARG A 249 -1.42 -1.29 13.70
CA ARG A 249 -0.86 -0.73 14.95
C ARG A 249 0.61 -0.33 14.82
N THR A 250 1.31 -0.94 13.88
CA THR A 250 2.74 -0.77 13.67
C THR A 250 3.06 0.51 12.90
N PRO A 251 4.32 0.99 12.95
CA PRO A 251 4.78 2.08 12.10
C PRO A 251 4.41 1.87 10.63
N PHE A 252 3.76 2.88 10.04
CA PHE A 252 3.30 2.86 8.66
C PHE A 252 3.68 4.17 7.97
N PHE A 253 4.40 4.06 6.85
CA PHE A 253 4.70 5.19 5.98
C PHE A 253 3.93 5.07 4.66
N LEU A 254 3.29 6.15 4.21
CA LEU A 254 2.69 6.23 2.88
C LEU A 254 3.34 7.35 2.08
N ALA A 255 4.08 6.99 1.03
CA ALA A 255 4.66 7.92 0.07
C ALA A 255 3.71 8.07 -1.13
N ALA A 256 2.98 9.18 -1.20
CA ALA A 256 2.01 9.50 -2.25
C ALA A 256 2.51 10.61 -3.18
N ALA A 257 1.93 10.68 -4.37
CA ALA A 257 2.09 11.81 -5.27
C ALA A 257 0.81 12.66 -5.25
N ALA A 258 0.94 13.98 -5.16
CA ALA A 258 -0.18 14.90 -5.07
C ALA A 258 -0.97 15.03 -6.40
N ASN A 259 -0.37 14.57 -7.51
CA ASN A 259 -0.95 14.53 -8.85
C ASN A 259 -1.10 13.08 -9.37
N ASP A 260 -1.10 12.09 -8.49
CA ASP A 260 -1.21 10.69 -8.92
C ASP A 260 -2.51 10.47 -9.70
N PHE A 261 -2.40 9.81 -10.86
CA PHE A 261 -3.54 9.42 -11.70
C PHE A 261 -4.26 8.18 -11.16
N PHE A 262 -3.53 7.27 -10.49
CA PHE A 262 -4.08 6.01 -9.99
C PHE A 262 -4.71 6.18 -8.61
N PHE A 263 -4.07 6.93 -7.71
CA PHE A 263 -4.45 7.05 -6.30
C PHE A 263 -4.58 8.51 -5.89
N HIS A 264 -5.77 9.08 -6.06
CA HIS A 264 -5.96 10.51 -5.83
C HIS A 264 -5.80 10.88 -4.33
N PRO A 265 -5.36 12.10 -4.00
CA PRO A 265 -5.14 12.49 -2.62
C PRO A 265 -6.32 12.31 -1.64
N PRO A 266 -7.61 12.47 -2.02
CA PRO A 266 -8.72 12.18 -1.10
C PRO A 266 -8.73 10.73 -0.59
N ALA A 267 -8.52 9.75 -1.47
CA ALA A 267 -8.44 8.34 -1.11
C ALA A 267 -7.22 8.05 -0.21
N VAL A 268 -6.08 8.65 -0.53
CA VAL A 268 -4.85 8.57 0.28
C VAL A 268 -5.08 9.16 1.68
N MET A 269 -5.66 10.36 1.76
CA MET A 269 -5.97 11.02 3.03
C MET A 269 -6.95 10.19 3.86
N LYS A 270 -8.03 9.67 3.27
CA LYS A 270 -8.99 8.85 3.99
C LYS A 270 -8.36 7.55 4.49
N THR A 271 -7.44 6.97 3.72
CA THR A 271 -6.62 5.82 4.14
C THR A 271 -5.81 6.15 5.38
N LEU A 272 -5.02 7.24 5.34
CA LEU A 272 -4.18 7.67 6.45
C LEU A 272 -5.00 8.02 7.71
N LEU A 273 -6.08 8.78 7.56
CA LEU A 273 -6.95 9.21 8.66
C LEU A 273 -7.73 8.04 9.29
N SER A 274 -7.88 6.94 8.57
CA SER A 274 -8.54 5.72 9.07
C SER A 274 -7.60 4.82 9.88
N MET A 275 -6.28 5.02 9.80
CA MET A 275 -5.26 4.31 10.58
C MET A 275 -5.12 4.87 12.02
N LYS A 276 -6.24 4.96 12.75
CA LYS A 276 -6.32 5.66 14.05
C LYS A 276 -5.42 5.12 15.16
N ASN A 277 -4.98 3.87 15.04
CA ASN A 277 -4.27 3.16 16.10
C ASN A 277 -2.79 2.93 15.76
N GLY A 278 -2.32 3.39 14.60
CA GLY A 278 -0.96 3.18 14.12
C GLY A 278 -0.09 4.43 14.31
N GLN A 279 1.24 4.23 14.26
CA GLN A 279 2.19 5.33 14.12
C GLN A 279 2.34 5.66 12.64
N VAL A 280 1.58 6.65 12.18
CA VAL A 280 1.47 6.99 10.76
C VAL A 280 2.33 8.20 10.43
N ASN A 281 3.10 8.11 9.34
CA ASN A 281 3.77 9.24 8.70
C ASN A 281 3.56 9.13 7.19
N HIS A 282 3.71 10.24 6.46
CA HIS A 282 3.44 10.25 5.03
C HIS A 282 4.14 11.37 4.31
N LEU A 283 4.19 11.23 2.99
CA LEU A 283 4.70 12.22 2.05
C LEU A 283 3.67 12.43 0.93
N PHE A 284 3.44 13.69 0.55
CA PHE A 284 2.87 14.06 -0.74
C PHE A 284 3.94 14.73 -1.60
N GLY A 285 4.30 14.09 -2.71
CA GLY A 285 5.18 14.66 -3.74
C GLY A 285 4.39 15.55 -4.72
N PRO A 286 4.69 16.85 -4.84
CA PRO A 286 3.99 17.77 -5.74
C PRO A 286 4.33 17.52 -7.21
N ASN A 287 3.41 17.92 -8.10
CA ASN A 287 3.65 18.14 -9.53
C ASN A 287 4.22 16.94 -10.31
N ALA A 288 3.99 15.73 -9.80
CA ALA A 288 4.39 14.49 -10.45
C ALA A 288 3.27 13.45 -10.31
N SER A 289 3.03 12.69 -11.37
CA SER A 289 2.02 11.64 -11.36
C SER A 289 2.69 10.28 -11.21
N HIS A 290 2.31 9.53 -10.18
CA HIS A 290 2.85 8.20 -9.88
C HIS A 290 4.38 8.16 -9.72
N LYS A 291 4.95 9.29 -9.26
CA LYS A 291 6.36 9.56 -9.02
C LYS A 291 6.49 10.64 -7.94
N ILE A 292 7.60 10.67 -7.21
CA ILE A 292 7.92 11.69 -6.20
C ILE A 292 9.23 12.33 -6.63
N LEU A 293 9.18 13.57 -7.09
CA LEU A 293 10.37 14.33 -7.51
C LEU A 293 10.84 15.26 -6.40
N LEU A 294 10.83 14.76 -5.16
CA LEU A 294 11.39 15.41 -3.98
C LEU A 294 12.56 14.60 -3.43
N LEU A 295 13.30 15.22 -2.52
CA LEU A 295 14.36 14.55 -1.77
C LEU A 295 13.81 13.26 -1.12
N GLY A 296 14.56 12.16 -1.23
CA GLY A 296 14.08 10.85 -0.77
C GLY A 296 13.08 10.13 -1.70
N GLY A 297 12.65 10.76 -2.79
CA GLY A 297 11.77 10.20 -3.80
C GLY A 297 12.49 9.44 -4.91
N ASN A 298 12.02 9.66 -6.14
CA ASN A 298 12.48 9.08 -7.40
C ASN A 298 13.32 10.06 -8.25
N MET A 299 14.03 11.01 -7.64
CA MET A 299 14.77 12.04 -8.39
C MET A 299 15.84 11.47 -9.33
N LYS A 300 16.39 10.30 -9.00
CA LYS A 300 17.39 9.59 -9.82
C LYS A 300 16.75 8.34 -10.44
N PRO A 301 16.54 8.30 -11.77
CA PRO A 301 15.94 7.15 -12.46
C PRO A 301 16.81 5.89 -12.41
N ASP A 302 18.14 6.05 -12.43
CA ASP A 302 19.13 4.96 -12.50
C ASP A 302 19.82 4.69 -11.16
N SER A 303 19.12 4.95 -10.05
CA SER A 303 19.68 4.57 -8.76
C SER A 303 19.67 3.05 -8.64
N MET A 304 20.82 2.42 -8.45
CA MET A 304 20.99 1.02 -8.01
C MET A 304 20.43 0.77 -6.58
N ARG A 305 19.34 1.47 -6.21
CA ARG A 305 18.73 1.48 -4.89
C ARG A 305 17.83 0.26 -4.71
N PRO A 306 17.69 -0.24 -3.47
CA PRO A 306 16.85 -1.40 -3.20
C PRO A 306 15.35 -1.05 -3.19
N GLY A 307 14.97 0.14 -2.73
CA GLY A 307 13.58 0.62 -2.67
C GLY A 307 13.03 1.16 -4.00
N SER A 308 11.72 1.35 -4.07
CA SER A 308 11.09 2.14 -5.13
C SER A 308 11.46 3.62 -4.98
N VAL A 309 11.44 4.15 -3.77
CA VAL A 309 11.93 5.50 -3.41
C VAL A 309 13.19 5.42 -2.53
N GLU A 310 13.96 6.50 -2.42
CA GLU A 310 15.22 6.54 -1.65
C GLU A 310 15.02 6.41 -0.12
N MET A 311 13.85 6.77 0.39
CA MET A 311 13.54 6.73 1.84
C MET A 311 13.41 5.32 2.43
N GLU A 312 13.05 4.32 1.63
CA GLU A 312 12.69 2.98 2.14
C GLU A 312 13.82 2.35 2.96
N LEU A 313 15.07 2.49 2.52
CA LEU A 313 16.21 1.89 3.23
C LEU A 313 16.40 2.51 4.62
N ALA A 314 16.31 3.83 4.72
CA ALA A 314 16.41 4.52 6.01
C ALA A 314 15.24 4.15 6.94
N TRP A 315 14.05 3.95 6.40
CA TRP A 315 12.88 3.52 7.17
C TRP A 315 13.06 2.12 7.75
N PHE A 316 13.42 1.15 6.91
CA PHE A 316 13.58 -0.23 7.36
C PHE A 316 14.82 -0.45 8.21
N ASP A 317 15.94 0.21 7.94
CA ASP A 317 17.13 0.11 8.80
C ASP A 317 16.79 0.61 10.23
N TYR A 318 16.02 1.69 10.34
CA TYR A 318 15.59 2.19 11.65
C TYR A 318 14.71 1.20 12.41
N TYR A 319 13.62 0.70 11.79
CA TYR A 319 12.66 -0.14 12.51
C TYR A 319 13.02 -1.63 12.61
N LEU A 320 13.84 -2.14 11.68
CA LEU A 320 14.15 -3.56 11.59
C LEU A 320 15.58 -3.88 12.02
N LYS A 321 16.49 -2.91 12.02
CA LYS A 321 17.89 -3.11 12.44
C LYS A 321 18.33 -2.21 13.59
N ASP A 322 17.43 -1.38 14.11
CA ASP A 322 17.74 -0.36 15.11
C ASP A 322 18.91 0.55 14.70
N LYS A 323 19.00 0.83 13.39
CA LYS A 323 20.11 1.58 12.79
C LYS A 323 19.62 2.89 12.18
N GLY A 324 20.28 3.99 12.54
CA GLY A 324 19.97 5.31 12.01
C GLY A 324 19.02 6.10 12.91
N GLN A 325 18.21 6.97 12.30
CA GLN A 325 17.34 7.93 13.00
C GLN A 325 15.91 7.84 12.46
N PRO A 326 14.87 8.14 13.25
CA PRO A 326 13.49 8.16 12.75
C PRO A 326 13.31 9.22 11.66
N MET A 327 12.29 9.07 10.82
CA MET A 327 11.92 10.08 9.81
C MET A 327 11.48 11.39 10.48
N PRO A 328 11.66 12.55 9.84
CA PRO A 328 11.00 13.77 10.28
C PRO A 328 9.49 13.60 10.25
N VAL A 329 8.77 14.27 11.16
CA VAL A 329 7.31 14.22 11.24
C VAL A 329 6.76 15.63 11.33
N VAL A 330 5.80 15.96 10.47
CA VAL A 330 5.00 17.18 10.62
C VAL A 330 3.88 16.90 11.62
N THR A 331 4.08 17.36 12.86
CA THR A 331 3.21 17.06 14.01
C THR A 331 1.96 17.93 14.10
N LYS A 332 2.00 19.12 13.48
CA LYS A 332 0.88 20.05 13.42
C LYS A 332 0.99 20.90 12.16
N ALA A 333 -0.13 21.23 11.55
CA ALA A 333 -0.23 22.22 10.48
C ALA A 333 -1.54 23.00 10.64
N GLU A 334 -1.49 24.32 10.45
CA GLU A 334 -2.64 25.20 10.58
C GLU A 334 -2.51 26.47 9.73
N GLN A 335 -3.65 27.03 9.35
CA GLN A 335 -3.76 28.35 8.74
C GLN A 335 -4.14 29.33 9.86
N GLN A 336 -3.30 30.34 10.11
CA GLN A 336 -3.49 31.33 11.17
C GLN A 336 -2.98 32.70 10.72
N SER A 337 -3.79 33.75 10.89
CA SER A 337 -3.38 35.16 10.73
C SER A 337 -2.62 35.47 9.44
N GLY A 338 -3.14 35.03 8.29
CA GLY A 338 -2.50 35.27 6.98
C GLY A 338 -1.24 34.43 6.72
N ALA A 339 -0.96 33.42 7.55
CA ALA A 339 0.18 32.53 7.39
C ALA A 339 -0.22 31.05 7.47
N PHE A 340 0.53 30.22 6.76
CA PHE A 340 0.62 28.80 7.01
C PHE A 340 1.65 28.54 8.10
N ARG A 341 1.28 27.79 9.13
CA ARG A 341 2.17 27.40 10.22
C ARG A 341 2.19 25.89 10.36
N PHE A 342 3.36 25.33 10.60
CA PHE A 342 3.49 23.90 10.88
C PHE A 342 4.65 23.61 11.81
N ARG A 343 4.54 22.51 12.56
CA ARG A 343 5.53 22.09 13.55
C ARG A 343 6.16 20.76 13.17
N VAL A 344 7.47 20.73 13.13
CA VAL A 344 8.27 19.58 12.73
C VAL A 344 8.98 19.02 13.95
N LYS A 345 8.91 17.69 14.11
CA LYS A 345 9.82 16.94 14.96
C LYS A 345 10.80 16.22 14.06
N SER A 346 12.08 16.58 14.12
CA SER A 346 13.14 15.96 13.33
C SER A 346 14.36 15.68 14.22
N PRO A 347 14.97 14.48 14.14
CA PRO A 347 16.21 14.19 14.86
C PRO A 347 17.44 14.84 14.20
N LEU A 348 17.31 15.28 12.95
CA LEU A 348 18.38 15.92 12.18
C LEU A 348 17.96 17.32 11.71
N PRO A 349 18.92 18.21 11.37
CA PRO A 349 18.60 19.52 10.83
C PRO A 349 17.69 19.42 9.59
N VAL A 350 16.64 20.24 9.58
CA VAL A 350 15.77 20.41 8.42
C VAL A 350 16.50 21.27 7.38
N THR A 351 16.65 20.75 6.17
CA THR A 351 17.39 21.40 5.07
C THR A 351 16.46 22.07 4.06
N ASP A 352 15.22 21.58 3.95
CA ASP A 352 14.20 22.16 3.08
C ASP A 352 12.85 22.13 3.81
N ALA A 353 12.15 23.27 3.81
CA ALA A 353 10.83 23.40 4.39
C ALA A 353 9.98 24.28 3.46
N LYS A 354 8.88 23.72 2.95
CA LYS A 354 8.00 24.38 2.00
C LYS A 354 6.54 24.17 2.36
N VAL A 355 5.69 25.09 1.95
CA VAL A 355 4.25 24.87 1.82
C VAL A 355 3.94 24.78 0.33
N TYR A 356 3.12 23.81 -0.05
CA TYR A 356 2.56 23.71 -1.39
C TYR A 356 1.08 24.02 -1.32
N TYR A 357 0.60 24.88 -2.22
CA TYR A 357 -0.83 25.17 -2.35
C TYR A 357 -1.30 24.99 -3.79
N SER A 358 -2.58 24.68 -3.98
CA SER A 358 -3.20 24.53 -5.29
C SER A 358 -4.67 24.92 -5.25
N PHE A 359 -5.12 25.68 -6.24
CA PHE A 359 -6.54 26.02 -6.37
C PHE A 359 -7.39 24.76 -6.63
N ALA A 360 -8.61 24.77 -6.11
CA ALA A 360 -9.54 23.66 -6.25
C ALA A 360 -10.42 23.78 -7.52
N ASP A 361 -9.85 24.26 -8.62
CA ASP A 361 -10.52 24.57 -9.89
C ASP A 361 -10.41 23.43 -10.93
N THR A 362 -9.55 22.44 -10.69
CA THR A 362 -9.35 21.29 -11.57
C THR A 362 -9.29 19.96 -10.81
N THR A 363 -9.37 18.87 -11.55
CA THR A 363 -9.21 17.51 -11.03
C THR A 363 -7.82 17.31 -10.43
N TRP A 364 -7.71 16.48 -9.38
CA TRP A 364 -6.45 16.23 -8.67
C TRP A 364 -5.22 15.98 -9.56
N PRO A 365 -5.27 15.11 -10.60
CA PRO A 365 -4.08 14.85 -11.43
C PRO A 365 -3.59 16.08 -12.22
N LYS A 366 -4.50 17.03 -12.51
CA LYS A 366 -4.22 18.23 -13.33
C LYS A 366 -3.86 19.46 -12.50
N ARG A 367 -3.85 19.36 -11.17
CA ARG A 367 -3.55 20.49 -10.29
C ARG A 367 -2.11 20.96 -10.43
N VAL A 368 -1.88 22.25 -10.20
CA VAL A 368 -0.53 22.80 -10.08
C VAL A 368 -0.30 23.16 -8.62
N TRP A 369 0.70 22.54 -7.99
CA TRP A 369 1.10 22.80 -6.61
C TRP A 369 2.22 23.83 -6.59
N VAL A 370 1.89 25.04 -6.17
CA VAL A 370 2.80 26.16 -6.11
C VAL A 370 3.60 26.11 -4.80
N PRO A 371 4.95 26.06 -4.84
CA PRO A 371 5.78 26.05 -3.65
C PRO A 371 5.90 27.45 -3.03
N ILE A 372 5.92 27.50 -1.70
CA ILE A 372 6.26 28.68 -0.90
C ILE A 372 7.32 28.24 0.11
N ALA A 373 8.46 28.93 0.15
CA ALA A 373 9.48 28.66 1.15
C ALA A 373 8.94 28.97 2.56
N ALA A 374 9.23 28.10 3.52
CA ALA A 374 8.85 28.30 4.91
C ALA A 374 10.09 28.58 5.77
N ALA A 375 10.02 29.62 6.59
CA ALA A 375 11.12 30.01 7.48
C ALA A 375 10.93 29.42 8.89
N PRO A 376 11.99 28.99 9.58
CA PRO A 376 11.91 28.56 10.97
C PRO A 376 11.63 29.76 11.89
N VAL A 377 10.78 29.56 12.89
CA VAL A 377 10.45 30.56 13.92
C VAL A 377 10.72 30.07 15.36
N GLY A 378 11.55 29.03 15.49
CA GLY A 378 11.96 28.43 16.75
C GLY A 378 11.07 27.28 17.23
N ASN A 379 11.56 26.45 18.16
CA ASN A 379 10.82 25.34 18.78
C ASN A 379 10.20 24.32 17.78
N GLY A 380 10.85 24.13 16.63
CA GLY A 380 10.41 23.27 15.54
C GLY A 380 9.27 23.84 14.69
N TRP A 381 8.87 25.10 14.91
CA TRP A 381 7.86 25.77 14.11
C TRP A 381 8.44 26.41 12.86
N TYR A 382 7.66 26.36 11.80
CA TYR A 382 7.91 27.01 10.52
C TYR A 382 6.70 27.82 10.10
N THR A 383 6.94 28.89 9.33
CA THR A 383 5.90 29.77 8.81
C THR A 383 6.14 30.11 7.34
N ALA A 384 5.05 30.24 6.59
CA ALA A 384 5.05 30.77 5.22
C ALA A 384 3.86 31.72 5.06
N ALA A 385 4.06 32.86 4.39
CA ALA A 385 2.97 33.80 4.12
C ALA A 385 1.96 33.18 3.15
N ILE A 386 0.67 33.43 3.39
CA ILE A 386 -0.38 33.08 2.43
C ILE A 386 -0.31 34.08 1.28
N PRO A 387 -0.19 33.64 0.01
CA PRO A 387 -0.08 34.56 -1.10
C PRO A 387 -1.37 35.35 -1.35
N ALA A 388 -1.26 36.64 -1.66
CA ALA A 388 -2.41 37.53 -1.87
C ALA A 388 -3.30 37.08 -3.04
N GLU A 389 -2.75 36.39 -4.05
CA GLU A 389 -3.53 35.83 -5.15
C GLU A 389 -4.55 34.76 -4.72
N THR A 390 -4.46 34.27 -3.48
CA THR A 390 -5.39 33.31 -2.88
C THR A 390 -6.56 33.96 -2.17
N ASP A 391 -6.60 35.28 -2.04
CA ASP A 391 -7.68 36.01 -1.38
C ASP A 391 -9.04 35.74 -2.05
N GLY A 392 -10.03 35.43 -1.23
CA GLY A 392 -11.38 35.07 -1.68
C GLY A 392 -11.49 33.72 -2.43
N LYS A 393 -10.41 32.95 -2.57
CA LYS A 393 -10.39 31.70 -3.33
C LYS A 393 -10.33 30.46 -2.43
N VAL A 394 -10.86 29.37 -2.96
CA VAL A 394 -10.77 28.06 -2.33
C VAL A 394 -9.56 27.30 -2.88
N PHE A 395 -8.67 26.87 -2.00
CA PHE A 395 -7.47 26.14 -2.36
C PHE A 395 -7.18 25.04 -1.33
N ASP A 396 -6.40 24.06 -1.72
CA ASP A 396 -5.85 23.04 -0.82
C ASP A 396 -4.36 23.29 -0.63
N TRP A 397 -3.81 22.94 0.54
CA TRP A 397 -2.40 23.12 0.83
C TRP A 397 -1.84 22.06 1.78
N TYR A 398 -0.52 21.88 1.79
CA TYR A 398 0.19 21.06 2.76
C TYR A 398 1.64 21.53 2.95
N ALA A 399 2.20 21.27 4.11
CA ALA A 399 3.62 21.47 4.38
C ALA A 399 4.43 20.25 3.93
N ASN A 400 5.65 20.48 3.44
CA ASN A 400 6.64 19.47 3.11
C ASN A 400 7.97 19.84 3.79
N VAL A 401 8.65 18.85 4.36
CA VAL A 401 9.95 19.04 4.99
C VAL A 401 10.90 17.92 4.62
N SER A 402 12.17 18.27 4.48
CA SER A 402 13.26 17.32 4.31
C SER A 402 14.35 17.59 5.34
N ASP A 403 14.94 16.52 5.88
CA ASP A 403 16.10 16.65 6.77
C ASP A 403 17.42 16.52 5.99
N ALA A 404 18.55 16.44 6.69
CA ALA A 404 19.87 16.33 6.07
C ALA A 404 20.12 15.02 5.29
N ARG A 405 19.22 14.03 5.38
CA ARG A 405 19.24 12.77 4.63
C ARG A 405 18.33 12.86 3.39
N PRO A 406 18.37 11.89 2.47
CA PRO A 406 17.36 11.77 1.42
C PRO A 406 16.02 11.29 1.98
N VAL A 407 15.39 12.06 2.86
CA VAL A 407 14.09 11.75 3.46
C VAL A 407 13.22 12.99 3.59
N SER A 408 11.93 12.82 3.33
CA SER A 408 10.93 13.88 3.43
C SER A 408 9.64 13.39 4.08
N ALA A 409 8.92 14.32 4.69
CA ALA A 409 7.58 14.09 5.23
C ALA A 409 6.69 15.31 4.95
N SER A 410 5.38 15.12 5.06
CA SER A 410 4.40 16.18 4.83
C SER A 410 3.33 16.24 5.91
N SER A 411 2.68 17.39 6.05
CA SER A 411 1.37 17.45 6.72
C SER A 411 0.31 16.72 5.89
N TYR A 412 -0.88 16.53 6.46
CA TYR A 412 -2.06 16.25 5.64
C TYR A 412 -2.34 17.41 4.68
N ILE A 413 -2.98 17.12 3.55
CA ILE A 413 -3.56 18.15 2.69
C ILE A 413 -4.78 18.72 3.39
N MET A 414 -4.84 20.05 3.47
CA MET A 414 -5.89 20.78 4.15
C MET A 414 -6.55 21.76 3.20
N ARG A 415 -7.87 21.88 3.32
CA ARG A 415 -8.65 22.90 2.62
C ARG A 415 -8.42 24.26 3.28
N SER A 416 -8.31 25.32 2.49
CA SER A 416 -8.20 26.69 2.98
C SER A 416 -9.39 27.05 3.87
N LYS A 417 -9.11 27.72 4.99
CA LYS A 417 -10.14 28.38 5.78
C LYS A 417 -10.46 29.69 5.07
N GLN A 418 -11.72 29.95 4.79
CA GLN A 418 -12.12 31.27 4.33
C GLN A 418 -11.84 32.27 5.47
N VAL A 419 -11.06 33.30 5.16
CA VAL A 419 -10.97 34.48 6.01
C VAL A 419 -12.32 35.17 5.85
N LYS A 420 -13.14 35.15 6.91
CA LYS A 420 -14.40 35.88 6.95
C LYS A 420 -14.14 37.39 6.96
#